data_AF-A0A930JZZ8-F1
#
_entry.id   AF-A0A930JZZ8-F1
#
_cell.length_a   1.000
_cell.length_b   1.000
_cell.length_c   1.000
_cell.angle_alpha   90.00
_cell.angle_beta   90.00
_cell.angle_gamma   90.00
#
_symmetry.space_group_name_H-M   'P 1'
#
loop_
_entity.id
_entity.type
_entity.pdbx_description
1 polymer ?
#
loop_
_entity_poly.entity_id
_entity_poly.type
_entity_poly.pdbx_seq_one_letter_code
_entity_poly.pdbx_strand_id
1 'polypeptide(L)'
;SEVREELFRLDYQNPDDTNVKRVFAWAMLMEKNLEKATQLYDTLLNTLPTTEDYLNAGYCQWAKGDAQRAAELFGNWITKGNKNRDQLLDEFKSDAEILNLYNIQETDWLLMLTLAKPL
;
A
#
# COMPACT_ATOMS: atom_id res chain seq x y z
N SER A 1 13.80 2.86 -15.09
CA SER A 1 13.17 3.94 -15.85
C SER A 1 13.80 5.24 -15.41
N GLU A 2 13.81 6.28 -16.25
CA GLU A 2 14.35 7.61 -15.88
C GLU A 2 13.64 8.18 -14.63
N VAL A 3 12.33 7.94 -14.52
CA VAL A 3 11.51 8.29 -13.34
C VAL A 3 12.02 7.63 -12.05
N ARG A 4 12.41 6.35 -12.11
CA ARG A 4 12.98 5.63 -10.97
C ARG A 4 14.29 6.25 -10.51
N GLU A 5 15.19 6.56 -11.44
CA GLU A 5 16.50 7.14 -11.11
C GLU A 5 16.37 8.52 -10.45
N GLU A 6 15.42 9.33 -10.93
CA GLU A 6 15.10 10.61 -10.31
C GLU A 6 14.52 10.44 -8.90
N LEU A 7 13.62 9.48 -8.68
CA LEU A 7 13.08 9.19 -7.35
C LEU A 7 14.15 8.70 -6.37
N PHE A 8 15.07 7.85 -6.83
CA PHE A 8 16.24 7.45 -6.02
C PHE A 8 17.09 8.66 -5.62
N ARG A 9 17.32 9.59 -6.55
CA ARG A 9 18.09 10.80 -6.27
C ARG A 9 17.38 11.68 -5.24
N LEU A 10 16.07 11.89 -5.38
CA LEU A 10 15.27 12.71 -4.46
C LEU A 10 15.19 12.09 -3.06
N ASP A 11 14.97 10.78 -2.95
CA ASP A 11 14.95 10.04 -1.68
C ASP A 11 16.32 10.10 -0.98
N TYR A 12 17.40 9.98 -1.76
CA TYR A 12 18.76 10.11 -1.22
C TYR A 12 19.09 11.53 -0.74
N GLN A 13 18.64 12.56 -1.45
CA GLN A 13 18.87 13.96 -1.09
C GLN A 13 18.00 14.41 0.09
N ASN A 14 16.81 13.85 0.23
CA ASN A 14 15.82 14.24 1.24
C ASN A 14 15.30 13.00 1.99
N PRO A 15 16.17 12.30 2.76
CA PRO A 15 15.83 11.01 3.36
C PRO A 15 14.74 11.07 4.44
N ASP A 16 14.38 12.27 4.90
CA ASP A 16 13.31 12.49 5.88
C ASP A 16 12.00 12.98 5.23
N ASP A 17 11.99 13.23 3.92
CA ASP A 17 10.78 13.67 3.21
C ASP A 17 9.84 12.48 2.96
N THR A 18 8.82 12.37 3.81
CA THR A 18 7.82 11.31 3.71
C THR A 18 6.98 11.38 2.42
N ASN A 19 6.83 12.54 1.79
CA ASN A 19 6.08 12.64 0.52
C ASN A 19 6.86 12.03 -0.63
N VAL A 20 8.17 12.32 -0.70
CA VAL A 20 9.07 11.65 -1.67
C VAL A 20 9.04 10.14 -1.45
N LYS A 21 9.10 9.68 -0.20
CA LYS A 21 9.01 8.24 0.11
C LYS A 21 7.71 7.60 -0.32
N ARG A 22 6.56 8.26 -0.12
CA ARG A 22 5.24 7.75 -0.58
C ARG A 22 5.20 7.57 -2.08
N VAL A 23 5.58 8.62 -2.83
CA VAL A 23 5.61 8.58 -4.29
C VAL A 23 6.57 7.49 -4.77
N PHE A 24 7.73 7.37 -4.12
CA PHE A 24 8.70 6.34 -4.46
C PHE A 24 8.20 4.93 -4.15
N ALA A 25 7.55 4.71 -3.01
CA ALA A 25 6.97 3.43 -2.63
C ALA A 25 5.90 2.97 -3.62
N TRP A 26 5.01 3.88 -4.03
CA TRP A 26 4.00 3.60 -5.04
C TRP A 26 4.62 3.28 -6.41
N ALA A 27 5.63 4.05 -6.83
CA ALA A 27 6.34 3.77 -8.07
C ALA A 27 7.01 2.37 -8.05
N MET A 28 7.60 1.97 -6.92
CA MET A 28 8.19 0.63 -6.76
C MET A 28 7.14 -0.47 -6.80
N LEU A 29 5.96 -0.24 -6.25
CA LEU A 29 4.82 -1.15 -6.38
C LEU A 29 4.41 -1.30 -7.85
N MET A 30 4.16 -0.19 -8.57
CA MET A 30 3.82 -0.22 -10.00
C MET A 30 4.89 -0.91 -10.87
N GLU A 31 6.17 -0.81 -10.51
CA GLU A 31 7.28 -1.44 -11.22
C GLU A 31 7.58 -2.88 -10.78
N LYS A 32 6.70 -3.50 -9.99
CA LYS A 32 6.87 -4.86 -9.43
C LYS A 32 8.09 -5.06 -8.53
N ASN A 33 8.66 -3.99 -7.99
CA ASN A 33 9.75 -4.03 -7.03
C ASN A 33 9.19 -4.07 -5.59
N LEU A 34 8.61 -5.22 -5.23
CA LEU A 34 7.88 -5.42 -3.98
C LEU A 34 8.77 -5.33 -2.73
N GLU A 35 10.03 -5.78 -2.80
CA GLU A 35 11.00 -5.63 -1.70
C GLU A 35 11.22 -4.15 -1.35
N LYS A 36 11.52 -3.31 -2.35
CA LYS A 36 11.79 -1.89 -2.11
C LYS A 36 10.53 -1.14 -1.68
N ALA A 37 9.38 -1.43 -2.30
CA ALA A 37 8.09 -0.87 -1.89
C ALA A 37 7.78 -1.20 -0.42
N THR A 38 7.98 -2.46 -0.01
CA THR A 38 7.79 -2.89 1.39
C THR A 38 8.68 -2.10 2.34
N GLN A 39 9.98 -1.99 2.05
CA GLN A 39 10.92 -1.27 2.91
C GLN A 39 10.53 0.20 3.11
N LEU A 40 10.07 0.86 2.04
CA LEU A 40 9.63 2.25 2.10
C LEU A 40 8.33 2.40 2.91
N TYR A 41 7.34 1.52 2.69
CA TYR A 41 6.10 1.54 3.47
C TYR A 41 6.32 1.18 4.94
N ASP A 42 7.18 0.22 5.25
CA ASP A 42 7.54 -0.09 6.65
C ASP A 42 8.21 1.12 7.32
N THR A 43 9.02 1.88 6.59
CA THR A 43 9.61 3.13 7.12
C THR A 43 8.53 4.19 7.39
N LEU A 44 7.56 4.35 6.48
CA LEU A 44 6.44 5.28 6.66
C LEU A 44 5.57 4.89 7.86
N LEU A 45 5.27 3.59 8.01
CA LEU A 45 4.47 3.06 9.12
C LEU A 45 5.15 3.20 10.50
N ASN A 46 6.48 3.25 10.54
CA ASN A 46 7.27 3.40 11.78
C ASN A 46 7.66 4.85 12.11
N THR A 47 7.25 5.84 11.31
CA THR A 47 7.55 7.26 11.56
C THR A 47 6.29 8.03 11.93
N LEU A 48 5.68 8.73 10.97
CA LEU A 48 4.43 9.46 11.16
C LEU A 48 3.45 9.06 10.05
N PRO A 49 2.83 7.87 10.16
CA PRO A 49 1.96 7.37 9.10
C PRO A 49 0.67 8.18 9.01
N THR A 50 0.25 8.38 7.77
CA THR A 50 -1.13 8.75 7.43
C THR A 50 -1.99 7.49 7.37
N THR A 51 -3.31 7.66 7.31
CA THR A 51 -4.22 6.53 7.10
C THR A 51 -3.89 5.80 5.80
N GLU A 52 -3.64 6.52 4.71
CA GLU A 52 -3.38 5.93 3.40
C GLU A 52 -2.06 5.16 3.30
N ASP A 53 -1.09 5.44 4.19
CA ASP A 53 0.12 4.61 4.29
C ASP A 53 -0.23 3.16 4.70
N TYR A 54 -1.30 2.94 5.49
CA TYR A 54 -1.78 1.59 5.81
C TYR A 54 -2.45 0.90 4.62
N LEU A 55 -3.25 1.63 3.83
CA LEU A 55 -3.89 1.08 2.62
C LEU A 55 -2.82 0.63 1.63
N ASN A 56 -1.88 1.52 1.32
CA ASN A 56 -0.86 1.27 0.32
C ASN A 56 0.16 0.20 0.75
N ALA A 57 0.51 0.15 2.03
CA ALA A 57 1.27 -0.96 2.59
C ALA A 57 0.50 -2.29 2.49
N GLY A 58 -0.82 -2.24 2.70
CA GLY A 58 -1.72 -3.38 2.54
C GLY A 58 -1.67 -3.95 1.12
N TYR A 59 -1.75 -3.10 0.09
CA TYR A 59 -1.57 -3.52 -1.30
C TYR A 59 -0.22 -4.17 -1.54
N CYS A 60 0.86 -3.60 -0.99
CA CYS A 60 2.20 -4.15 -1.14
C CYS A 60 2.32 -5.56 -0.54
N GLN A 61 1.77 -5.80 0.66
CA GLN A 61 1.81 -7.12 1.29
C GLN A 61 0.91 -8.12 0.57
N TRP A 62 -0.26 -7.68 0.10
CA TRP A 62 -1.16 -8.54 -0.66
C TRP A 62 -0.54 -8.99 -2.00
N ALA A 63 0.11 -8.06 -2.70
CA ALA A 63 0.87 -8.35 -3.93
C ALA A 63 2.05 -9.32 -3.70
N LYS A 64 2.62 -9.34 -2.48
CA LYS A 64 3.64 -10.33 -2.06
C LYS A 64 3.06 -11.69 -1.68
N GLY A 65 1.74 -11.83 -1.63
CA GLY A 65 1.05 -13.03 -1.18
C GLY A 65 0.87 -13.12 0.34
N ASP A 66 1.22 -12.08 1.10
CA ASP A 66 0.99 -12.02 2.55
C ASP A 66 -0.40 -11.44 2.85
N ALA A 67 -1.42 -12.26 2.59
CA ALA A 67 -2.81 -11.88 2.80
C ALA A 67 -3.15 -11.60 4.28
N GLN A 68 -2.46 -12.25 5.22
CA GLN A 68 -2.67 -12.00 6.64
C GLN A 68 -2.22 -10.59 7.01
N ARG A 69 -0.99 -10.22 6.64
CA ARG A 69 -0.48 -8.88 6.94
C ARG A 69 -1.26 -7.80 6.20
N ALA A 70 -1.67 -8.07 4.96
CA ALA A 70 -2.53 -7.17 4.21
C ALA A 70 -3.87 -6.91 4.95
N ALA A 71 -4.53 -7.96 5.44
CA ALA A 71 -5.77 -7.84 6.20
C ALA A 71 -5.61 -7.00 7.48
N GLU A 72 -4.49 -7.17 8.20
CA GLU A 72 -4.17 -6.35 9.38
C GLU A 72 -3.98 -4.87 9.02
N LEU A 73 -3.31 -4.58 7.91
CA LEU A 73 -3.07 -3.21 7.44
C LEU A 73 -4.36 -2.54 6.98
N PHE A 74 -5.21 -3.25 6.23
CA PHE A 74 -6.54 -2.76 5.87
C PHE A 74 -7.46 -2.56 7.09
N GLY A 75 -7.39 -3.46 8.08
CA GLY A 75 -8.08 -3.27 9.37
C GLY A 75 -7.63 -2.01 10.10
N ASN A 76 -6.32 -1.71 10.11
CA ASN A 76 -5.78 -0.46 10.63
C ASN A 76 -6.28 0.77 9.86
N TRP A 77 -6.34 0.70 8.53
CA TRP A 77 -6.87 1.80 7.70
C TRP A 77 -8.33 2.11 8.07
N ILE A 78 -9.16 1.07 8.26
CA ILE A 78 -10.55 1.20 8.69
C ILE A 78 -10.62 1.89 10.07
N THR A 79 -9.96 1.34 11.09
CA THR A 79 -10.02 1.87 12.47
C THR A 79 -9.46 3.28 12.57
N LYS A 80 -8.25 3.51 12.03
CA LYS A 80 -7.54 4.80 12.18
C LYS A 80 -8.15 5.90 11.32
N GLY A 81 -8.76 5.54 10.20
CA GLY A 81 -9.45 6.49 9.33
C GLY A 81 -10.91 6.73 9.69
N ASN A 82 -11.45 6.03 10.70
CA ASN A 82 -12.89 6.00 10.99
C ASN A 82 -13.72 5.70 9.73
N LYS A 83 -13.28 4.70 8.96
CA LYS A 83 -13.89 4.28 7.70
C LYS A 83 -14.67 2.97 7.90
N ASN A 84 -15.19 2.41 6.83
CA ASN A 84 -15.89 1.12 6.85
C ASN A 84 -15.48 0.22 5.67
N ARG A 85 -16.05 -1.00 5.64
CA ARG A 85 -15.73 -2.01 4.62
C ARG A 85 -16.20 -1.63 3.21
N ASP A 86 -17.27 -0.87 3.09
CA ASP A 86 -17.76 -0.41 1.78
C ASP A 86 -16.78 0.60 1.18
N GLN A 87 -16.25 1.51 2.01
CA GLN A 87 -15.20 2.44 1.60
C GLN A 87 -13.91 1.70 1.22
N LEU A 88 -13.52 0.64 1.94
CA LEU A 88 -12.37 -0.17 1.56
C LEU A 88 -12.58 -0.86 0.19
N LEU A 89 -13.79 -1.35 -0.07
CA LEU A 89 -14.13 -1.90 -1.38
C LEU A 89 -14.07 -0.83 -2.48
N ASP A 90 -14.47 0.41 -2.19
CA ASP A 90 -14.37 1.51 -3.14
C ASP A 90 -12.91 1.91 -3.43
N GLU A 91 -12.01 1.83 -2.46
CA GLU A 91 -10.56 1.96 -2.72
C GLU A 91 -10.07 0.82 -3.62
N PHE A 92 -10.47 -0.43 -3.35
CA PHE A 92 -10.09 -1.57 -4.21
C PHE A 92 -10.54 -1.39 -5.66
N LYS A 93 -11.74 -0.86 -5.88
CA LYS A 93 -12.24 -0.53 -7.24
C LYS A 93 -11.46 0.63 -7.86
N SER A 94 -11.14 1.65 -7.08
CA SER A 94 -10.39 2.83 -7.55
C SER A 94 -8.97 2.43 -7.97
N ASP A 95 -8.37 1.53 -7.22
CA ASP A 95 -7.02 0.99 -7.42
C ASP A 95 -7.02 -0.36 -8.17
N ALA A 96 -8.06 -0.64 -8.95
CA ALA A 96 -8.19 -1.91 -9.66
C ALA A 96 -7.01 -2.18 -10.62
N GLU A 97 -6.41 -1.13 -11.20
CA GLU A 97 -5.26 -1.27 -12.11
C GLU A 97 -4.04 -1.88 -11.40
N ILE A 98 -3.69 -1.41 -10.20
CA ILE A 98 -2.57 -1.96 -9.43
C ILE A 98 -2.90 -3.37 -8.92
N LEU A 99 -4.13 -3.65 -8.50
CA LEU A 99 -4.53 -4.99 -8.06
C LEU A 99 -4.47 -6.00 -9.22
N ASN A 100 -4.95 -5.61 -10.41
CA ASN A 100 -4.89 -6.43 -11.61
C ASN A 100 -3.45 -6.71 -12.07
N LEU A 101 -2.51 -5.77 -11.86
CA LEU A 101 -1.07 -5.96 -12.16
C LEU A 101 -0.49 -7.20 -11.45
N TYR A 102 -1.07 -7.56 -10.30
CA TYR A 102 -0.70 -8.70 -9.46
C TYR A 102 -1.70 -9.87 -9.52
N ASN A 103 -2.61 -9.86 -10.49
CA ASN A 103 -3.68 -10.86 -10.65
C ASN A 103 -4.62 -10.96 -9.44
N ILE A 104 -4.80 -9.86 -8.69
CA ILE A 104 -5.76 -9.79 -7.58
C ILE A 104 -7.09 -9.27 -8.15
N GLN A 105 -8.08 -10.16 -8.22
CA GLN A 105 -9.36 -9.89 -8.87
C GLN A 105 -10.47 -9.61 -7.86
N GLU A 106 -11.64 -9.22 -8.35
CA GLU A 106 -12.81 -8.88 -7.51
C GLU A 106 -13.15 -9.99 -6.50
N THR A 107 -13.01 -11.26 -6.87
CA THR A 107 -13.22 -12.39 -5.94
C THR A 107 -12.27 -12.34 -4.75
N ASP A 108 -11.01 -11.97 -4.98
CA ASP A 108 -10.00 -11.81 -3.93
C ASP A 108 -10.35 -10.61 -3.04
N TRP A 109 -10.89 -9.53 -3.62
CA TRP A 109 -11.35 -8.35 -2.88
C TRP A 109 -12.43 -8.71 -1.88
N LEU A 110 -13.45 -9.43 -2.33
CA LEU A 110 -14.54 -9.86 -1.47
C LEU A 110 -14.05 -10.77 -0.33
N LEU A 111 -13.10 -11.67 -0.62
CA LEU A 111 -12.45 -12.51 0.41
C LEU A 111 -11.64 -11.66 1.39
N MET A 112 -10.82 -10.73 0.90
CA MET A 112 -10.02 -9.84 1.74
C MET A 112 -10.90 -9.00 2.68
N LEU A 113 -12.04 -8.51 2.21
CA LEU A 113 -12.99 -7.80 3.07
C LEU A 113 -13.50 -8.66 4.24
N THR A 114 -13.58 -9.99 4.09
CA THR A 114 -13.97 -10.87 5.21
C THR A 114 -12.88 -11.00 6.27
N LEU A 115 -11.62 -10.82 5.86
CA LEU A 115 -10.43 -10.91 6.71
C LEU A 115 -10.10 -9.57 7.38
N ALA A 116 -10.21 -8.47 6.63
CA ALA A 116 -9.91 -7.11 7.08
C ALA A 116 -11.00 -6.60 8.06
N LYS A 117 -10.77 -6.87 9.35
CA LYS A 117 -11.66 -6.44 10.43
C LYS A 117 -11.15 -5.15 11.06
N PRO A 118 -12.03 -4.22 11.46
CA PRO A 118 -11.63 -3.11 12.32
C PRO A 118 -10.94 -3.68 13.57
N LEU A 119 -9.78 -3.12 13.89
CA LEU A 119 -9.02 -3.39 15.13
C LEU A 119 -9.52 -2.52 16.27
#